data_AF-A0AAN8NWX0-F1
#
_entry.id   AF-A0AAN8NWX0-F1
#
_cell.length_a   1.000
_cell.length_b   1.000
_cell.length_c   1.000
_cell.angle_alpha   90.00
_cell.angle_beta   90.00
_cell.angle_gamma   90.00
#
_symmetry.space_group_name_H-M   'P 1'
#
loop_
_entity.id
_entity.type
_entity.pdbx_description
1 polymer ?
#
loop_
_entity_poly.entity_id
_entity_poly.type
_entity_poly.pdbx_seq_one_letter_code
_entity_poly.pdbx_strand_id
1 'polypeptide(L)'
;MLVFLRRQSHLINRIALGGHTSKRKFLSEAYKCSEAWQNRLSNPAFKKIDFNNVYYQLDLNFQGNKRVSILDVDLFISSQTNYELNNEIEDILTRLRDCPEAVLMPERTSHAVVRLYLEQAPKKDIFNILSNRLTFGIFPDNYTTNRLMNRFLMENDSISAVKIAVLHMLQEEFDHPITRVMALYSCYSYLNSSDVWSLQKEEQDDDDDEVVKVRLEYLKNPYYDDHFDIKIPNHLVGKTLYMLGASVGDTIGASSQLLGLIMYEKYEKAVSFLEEVIKNNTKLYGEAVTMAQDFLVNPPKQELQEEVKEGEGSADKKPTENNASPQDDGMKNQVKSLLEKINKNNLVKGAILPEVEKMVKDAVAANEEKDISNQCKLYKQWEEDRQNHIQEEIDRNNLEELKMKIAKTKEELKVEEQKLFYFDNEELLELEIAAQEKKMESVVYYKEKGKAKALSVDDTYNPPDVNQRKN
;
A
#
# COMPACT_ATOMS: atom_id res chain seq x y z
N MET A 1 -63.19 0.03 -4.84
CA MET A 1 -63.90 1.30 -5.12
C MET A 1 -64.53 1.73 -3.79
N LEU A 2 -63.76 2.41 -2.92
CA LEU A 2 -63.93 3.84 -2.56
C LEU A 2 -65.36 4.12 -2.01
N VAL A 3 -65.57 4.53 -0.76
CA VAL A 3 -65.41 5.89 -0.19
C VAL A 3 -65.72 5.77 1.33
N PHE A 4 -64.84 6.08 2.29
CA PHE A 4 -64.37 7.38 2.82
C PHE A 4 -65.11 7.83 4.11
N LEU A 5 -64.29 8.27 5.09
CA LEU A 5 -64.55 9.24 6.18
C LEU A 5 -65.10 8.76 7.53
N ARG A 6 -64.18 8.59 8.50
CA ARG A 6 -64.19 9.42 9.73
C ARG A 6 -62.96 9.14 10.61
N ARG A 7 -62.05 10.12 10.69
CA ARG A 7 -61.61 10.83 11.92
C ARG A 7 -60.19 11.36 11.76
N GLN A 8 -60.10 12.68 11.65
CA GLN A 8 -58.88 13.45 11.89
C GLN A 8 -58.59 13.54 13.39
N SER A 9 -57.29 13.62 13.67
CA SER A 9 -56.60 14.39 14.71
C SER A 9 -56.89 14.07 16.18
N HIS A 10 -55.91 13.45 16.84
CA HIS A 10 -55.10 14.20 17.82
C HIS A 10 -53.66 13.67 17.83
N LEU A 11 -52.73 14.59 17.56
CA LEU A 11 -51.30 14.47 17.79
C LEU A 11 -51.02 14.16 19.27
N ILE A 12 -50.23 13.12 19.55
CA ILE A 12 -49.19 13.17 20.59
C ILE A 12 -47.95 12.52 20.00
N ASN A 13 -46.98 13.38 19.70
CA ASN A 13 -45.60 13.01 19.37
C ASN A 13 -44.98 12.21 20.52
N ARG A 14 -44.68 10.93 20.29
CA ARG A 14 -43.51 10.29 20.91
C ARG A 14 -42.41 10.30 19.88
N ILE A 15 -41.60 11.36 19.94
CA ILE A 15 -40.26 11.36 19.34
C ILE A 15 -39.47 10.31 20.12
N ALA A 16 -39.47 9.09 19.61
CA ALA A 16 -38.42 8.15 19.95
C ALA A 16 -37.13 8.77 19.39
N LEU A 17 -36.30 9.29 20.27
CA LEU A 17 -34.91 9.60 19.98
C LEU A 17 -34.27 8.31 19.49
N GLY A 18 -34.23 8.16 18.17
CA GLY A 18 -33.52 7.08 17.49
C GLY A 18 -32.03 7.29 17.71
N GLY A 19 -31.52 6.73 18.81
CA GLY A 19 -30.10 6.45 18.93
C GLY A 19 -29.73 5.58 17.73
N HIS A 20 -28.94 6.14 16.81
CA HIS A 20 -28.23 5.34 15.83
C HIS A 20 -27.31 4.42 16.64
N THR A 21 -27.77 3.21 16.91
CA THR A 21 -26.93 2.15 17.42
C THR A 21 -26.02 1.76 16.26
N SER A 22 -24.90 2.49 16.10
CA SER A 22 -23.79 2.03 15.27
C SER A 22 -23.48 0.61 15.74
N LYS A 23 -23.60 -0.37 14.85
CA LYS A 23 -23.40 -1.78 15.18
C LYS A 23 -21.94 -1.97 15.57
N ARG A 24 -21.61 -1.88 16.86
CA ARG A 24 -20.26 -2.12 17.37
C ARG A 24 -19.94 -3.60 17.24
N LYS A 25 -18.87 -3.95 16.52
CA LYS A 25 -18.30 -5.32 16.57
C LYS A 25 -17.29 -5.42 17.71
N PHE A 26 -16.15 -4.72 17.60
CA PHE A 26 -15.10 -4.72 18.62
C PHE A 26 -14.70 -3.30 19.04
N LEU A 27 -14.19 -2.50 18.10
CA LEU A 27 -13.68 -1.16 18.37
C LEU A 27 -14.81 -0.15 18.58
N SER A 28 -14.57 0.85 19.44
CA SER A 28 -15.47 1.97 19.64
C SER A 28 -15.40 2.97 18.48
N GLU A 29 -16.43 3.81 18.37
CA GLU A 29 -16.40 4.96 17.45
C GLU A 29 -15.27 5.95 17.80
N ALA A 30 -14.91 6.07 19.08
CA ALA A 30 -13.81 6.92 19.54
C ALA A 30 -12.45 6.46 19.00
N TYR A 31 -12.28 5.15 18.74
CA TYR A 31 -11.06 4.60 18.15
C TYR A 31 -10.71 5.28 16.83
N LYS A 32 -11.69 5.78 16.07
CA LYS A 32 -11.46 6.49 14.79
C LYS A 32 -10.66 7.78 14.95
N CYS A 33 -10.61 8.40 16.14
CA CYS A 33 -9.89 9.64 16.38
C CYS A 33 -10.21 10.73 15.34
N SER A 34 -11.46 10.82 14.89
CA SER A 34 -11.84 11.66 13.74
C SER A 34 -11.58 13.14 13.98
N GLU A 35 -11.90 13.66 15.17
CA GLU A 35 -11.65 15.06 15.51
C GLU A 35 -10.15 15.39 15.48
N ALA A 36 -9.33 14.56 16.13
CA ALA A 36 -7.87 14.73 16.13
C ALA A 36 -7.27 14.64 14.71
N TRP A 37 -7.81 13.77 13.85
CA TRP A 37 -7.39 13.66 12.46
C TRP A 37 -7.77 14.88 11.63
N GLN A 38 -8.99 15.41 11.78
CA GLN A 38 -9.44 16.57 11.02
C GLN A 38 -8.70 17.85 11.38
N ASN A 39 -8.13 17.93 12.60
CA ASN A 39 -7.31 19.06 13.01
C ASN A 39 -6.09 19.30 12.10
N ARG A 40 -5.59 18.29 11.37
CA ARG A 40 -4.51 18.47 10.39
C ARG A 40 -4.84 19.55 9.34
N LEU A 41 -6.11 19.63 8.91
CA LEU A 41 -6.57 20.59 7.88
C LEU A 41 -6.60 22.04 8.39
N SER A 42 -6.39 22.25 9.70
CA SER A 42 -6.27 23.59 10.26
C SER A 42 -4.94 24.28 9.91
N ASN A 43 -3.94 23.51 9.45
CA ASN A 43 -2.64 24.03 9.05
C ASN A 43 -2.79 25.10 7.94
N PRO A 44 -2.23 26.31 8.13
CA PRO A 44 -2.26 27.38 7.13
C PRO A 44 -1.74 26.98 5.74
N ALA A 45 -0.83 26.01 5.66
CA ALA A 45 -0.29 25.50 4.40
C ALA A 45 -1.42 25.03 3.46
N PHE A 46 -2.39 24.28 3.98
CA PHE A 46 -3.50 23.75 3.17
C PHE A 46 -4.45 24.83 2.63
N LYS A 47 -4.46 26.04 3.21
CA LYS A 47 -5.33 27.15 2.74
C LYS A 47 -4.69 28.00 1.65
N LYS A 48 -3.35 27.99 1.56
CA LYS A 48 -2.59 28.84 0.62
C LYS A 48 -2.26 28.11 -0.69
N ILE A 49 -2.39 26.79 -0.70
CA ILE A 49 -1.99 25.94 -1.81
C ILE A 49 -3.16 25.73 -2.78
N ASP A 50 -2.90 25.95 -4.06
CA ASP A 50 -3.79 25.51 -5.15
C ASP A 50 -3.40 24.08 -5.55
N PHE A 51 -4.24 23.11 -5.18
CA PHE A 51 -3.93 21.69 -5.34
C PHE A 51 -3.86 21.22 -6.80
N ASN A 52 -4.61 21.86 -7.70
CA ASN A 52 -4.53 21.55 -9.13
C ASN A 52 -3.15 21.96 -9.68
N ASN A 53 -2.62 23.09 -9.20
CA ASN A 53 -1.28 23.52 -9.55
C ASN A 53 -0.23 22.58 -8.95
N VAL A 54 -0.38 22.13 -7.70
CA VAL A 54 0.57 21.17 -7.09
C VAL A 54 0.63 19.88 -7.89
N TYR A 55 -0.52 19.29 -8.25
CA TYR A 55 -0.53 18.08 -9.08
C TYR A 55 0.19 18.30 -10.41
N TYR A 56 -0.08 19.42 -11.09
CA TYR A 56 0.59 19.76 -12.35
C TYR A 56 2.10 19.96 -12.18
N GLN A 57 2.56 20.60 -11.10
CA GLN A 57 3.99 20.75 -10.82
C GLN A 57 4.65 19.39 -10.53
N LEU A 58 3.98 18.53 -9.77
CA LEU A 58 4.45 17.16 -9.53
C LEU A 58 4.58 16.40 -10.86
N ASP A 59 3.58 16.49 -11.73
CA ASP A 59 3.60 15.86 -13.06
C ASP A 59 4.79 16.34 -13.91
N LEU A 60 5.03 17.66 -13.97
CA LEU A 60 6.19 18.23 -14.66
C LEU A 60 7.52 17.73 -14.06
N ASN A 61 7.61 17.63 -12.74
CA ASN A 61 8.81 17.17 -12.04
C ASN A 61 9.10 15.69 -12.31
N PHE A 62 8.05 14.86 -12.40
CA PHE A 62 8.16 13.45 -12.78
C PHE A 62 8.63 13.29 -14.23
N GLN A 63 8.13 14.10 -15.17
CA GLN A 63 8.51 14.05 -16.58
C GLN A 63 9.93 14.57 -16.84
N GLY A 64 10.37 15.59 -16.09
CA GLY A 64 11.68 16.21 -16.25
C GLY A 64 12.81 15.42 -15.60
N ASN A 65 13.12 15.75 -14.35
CA ASN A 65 14.33 15.27 -13.66
C ASN A 65 14.11 14.00 -12.83
N LYS A 66 12.88 13.46 -12.79
CA LYS A 66 12.47 12.35 -11.90
C LYS A 66 12.86 12.59 -10.43
N ARG A 67 12.87 13.86 -10.01
CA ARG A 67 13.09 14.26 -8.63
C ARG A 67 11.89 15.05 -8.18
N VAL A 68 11.35 14.65 -7.04
CA VAL A 68 10.09 15.19 -6.53
C VAL A 68 10.25 15.60 -5.08
N SER A 69 9.67 16.75 -4.74
CA SER A 69 9.54 17.19 -3.36
C SER A 69 8.54 16.28 -2.64
N ILE A 70 9.03 15.51 -1.68
CA ILE A 70 8.20 14.63 -0.85
C ILE A 70 7.26 15.45 0.01
N LEU A 71 7.66 16.67 0.37
CA LEU A 71 6.80 17.59 1.10
C LEU A 71 5.57 17.95 0.26
N ASP A 72 5.73 18.18 -1.04
CA ASP A 72 4.60 18.49 -1.94
C ASP A 72 3.68 17.29 -2.11
N VAL A 73 4.24 16.08 -2.22
CA VAL A 73 3.45 14.83 -2.24
C VAL A 73 2.69 14.64 -0.94
N ASP A 74 3.35 14.79 0.22
CA ASP A 74 2.71 14.66 1.52
C ASP A 74 1.60 15.69 1.72
N LEU A 75 1.83 16.95 1.33
CA LEU A 75 0.84 18.01 1.41
C LEU A 75 -0.36 17.71 0.51
N PHE A 76 -0.11 17.29 -0.73
CA PHE A 76 -1.16 16.93 -1.68
C PHE A 76 -2.01 15.77 -1.16
N ILE A 77 -1.40 14.69 -0.66
CA ILE A 77 -2.14 13.51 -0.18
C ILE A 77 -2.85 13.83 1.15
N SER A 78 -2.18 14.49 2.09
CA SER A 78 -2.73 14.79 3.41
C SER A 78 -3.93 15.75 3.36
N SER A 79 -3.99 16.61 2.35
CA SER A 79 -5.10 17.55 2.14
C SER A 79 -6.38 16.88 1.64
N GLN A 80 -6.29 15.69 1.07
CA GLN A 80 -7.45 15.05 0.45
C GLN A 80 -8.46 14.60 1.51
N THR A 81 -9.72 14.98 1.28
CA THR A 81 -10.87 14.55 2.06
C THR A 81 -11.86 13.73 1.23
N ASN A 82 -11.77 13.80 -0.09
CA ASN A 82 -12.71 13.18 -1.02
C ASN A 82 -11.99 12.12 -1.84
N TYR A 83 -12.68 11.02 -2.10
CA TYR A 83 -12.19 9.91 -2.90
C TYR A 83 -12.16 10.18 -4.42
N GLU A 84 -12.64 11.35 -4.87
CA GLU A 84 -12.72 11.68 -6.30
C GLU A 84 -11.36 11.75 -7.01
N LEU A 85 -10.29 12.06 -6.25
CA LEU A 85 -8.92 12.19 -6.77
C LEU A 85 -8.08 10.92 -6.54
N ASN A 86 -8.72 9.76 -6.45
CA ASN A 86 -8.04 8.50 -6.18
C ASN A 86 -7.03 8.13 -7.28
N ASN A 87 -7.37 8.38 -8.55
CA ASN A 87 -6.50 8.07 -9.68
C ASN A 87 -5.21 8.90 -9.64
N GLU A 88 -5.33 10.19 -9.32
CA GLU A 88 -4.20 11.10 -9.16
C GLU A 88 -3.30 10.68 -7.99
N ILE A 89 -3.89 10.23 -6.88
CA ILE A 89 -3.14 9.69 -5.74
C ILE A 89 -2.39 8.41 -6.16
N GLU A 90 -3.06 7.46 -6.81
CA GLU A 90 -2.47 6.19 -7.26
C GLU A 90 -1.32 6.41 -8.25
N ASP A 91 -1.49 7.34 -9.18
CA ASP A 91 -0.47 7.72 -10.16
C ASP A 91 0.74 8.39 -9.49
N ILE A 92 0.53 9.35 -8.58
CA ILE A 92 1.63 9.96 -7.81
C ILE A 92 2.39 8.90 -7.01
N LEU A 93 1.70 7.98 -6.34
CA LEU A 93 2.34 6.95 -5.52
C LEU A 93 3.17 5.99 -6.37
N THR A 94 2.64 5.57 -7.52
CA THR A 94 3.34 4.70 -8.46
C THR A 94 4.60 5.38 -8.99
N ARG A 95 4.49 6.63 -9.44
CA ARG A 95 5.64 7.40 -9.97
C ARG A 95 6.65 7.77 -8.88
N LEU A 96 6.19 8.05 -7.67
CA LEU A 96 7.08 8.30 -6.53
C LEU A 96 7.91 7.06 -6.21
N ARG A 97 7.36 5.85 -6.39
CA ARG A 97 8.08 4.60 -6.12
C ARG A 97 9.28 4.38 -7.04
N ASP A 98 9.21 4.91 -8.25
CA ASP A 98 10.31 4.91 -9.22
C ASP A 98 11.37 5.99 -8.94
N CYS A 99 11.14 6.88 -7.97
CA CYS A 99 12.04 7.96 -7.60
C CYS A 99 12.91 7.57 -6.38
N PRO A 100 14.18 8.05 -6.31
CA PRO A 100 15.04 7.86 -5.13
C PRO A 100 14.41 8.37 -3.83
N GLU A 101 13.58 9.41 -3.95
CA GLU A 101 12.87 10.07 -2.86
C GLU A 101 11.80 9.19 -2.19
N ALA A 102 11.40 8.05 -2.78
CA ALA A 102 10.44 7.12 -2.18
C ALA A 102 10.79 6.71 -0.74
N VAL A 103 12.08 6.65 -0.41
CA VAL A 103 12.57 6.26 0.91
C VAL A 103 12.22 7.26 2.00
N LEU A 104 12.05 8.54 1.68
CA LEU A 104 11.74 9.57 2.69
C LEU A 104 10.24 9.86 2.81
N MET A 105 9.38 9.03 2.18
CA MET A 105 7.93 9.13 2.36
C MET A 105 7.58 8.99 3.86
N PRO A 106 6.93 9.98 4.48
CA PRO A 106 6.62 9.91 5.90
C PRO A 106 5.42 9.00 6.15
N GLU A 107 5.39 8.34 7.31
CA GLU A 107 4.32 7.41 7.71
C GLU A 107 2.92 8.05 7.65
N ARG A 108 2.83 9.36 7.94
CA ARG A 108 1.58 10.12 7.88
C ARG A 108 0.94 10.13 6.49
N THR A 109 1.75 10.09 5.42
CA THR A 109 1.27 10.02 4.04
C THR A 109 0.61 8.67 3.78
N SER A 110 1.28 7.58 4.13
CA SER A 110 0.72 6.21 4.03
C SER A 110 -0.56 6.08 4.85
N HIS A 111 -0.56 6.60 6.08
CA HIS A 111 -1.74 6.63 6.94
C HIS A 111 -2.89 7.43 6.31
N ALA A 112 -2.62 8.59 5.69
CA ALA A 112 -3.64 9.41 5.04
C ALA A 112 -4.32 8.65 3.88
N VAL A 113 -3.55 7.97 3.04
CA VAL A 113 -4.07 7.16 1.92
C VAL A 113 -4.95 6.03 2.45
N VAL A 114 -4.44 5.21 3.36
CA VAL A 114 -5.21 4.06 3.91
C VAL A 114 -6.50 4.55 4.57
N ARG A 115 -6.45 5.70 5.24
CA ARG A 115 -7.61 6.28 5.90
C ARG A 115 -8.66 6.81 4.93
N LEU A 116 -8.26 7.48 3.86
CA LEU A 116 -9.15 7.94 2.80
C LEU A 116 -9.88 6.74 2.16
N TYR A 117 -9.14 5.69 1.84
CA TYR A 117 -9.69 4.48 1.24
C TYR A 117 -10.60 3.73 2.21
N LEU A 118 -10.22 3.62 3.48
CA LEU A 118 -11.05 3.02 4.51
C LEU A 118 -12.37 3.76 4.73
N GLU A 119 -12.44 5.07 4.53
CA GLU A 119 -13.64 5.87 4.81
C GLU A 119 -14.59 5.95 3.60
N GLN A 120 -14.08 5.91 2.37
CA GLN A 120 -14.88 6.22 1.18
C GLN A 120 -14.72 5.24 0.00
N ALA A 121 -13.61 4.49 -0.07
CA ALA A 121 -13.35 3.63 -1.23
C ALA A 121 -14.21 2.34 -1.23
N PRO A 122 -14.52 1.82 -2.42
CA PRO A 122 -15.06 0.48 -2.57
C PRO A 122 -14.01 -0.57 -2.20
N LYS A 123 -14.47 -1.78 -1.85
CA LYS A 123 -13.61 -2.89 -1.43
C LYS A 123 -12.52 -3.25 -2.46
N LYS A 124 -12.83 -3.17 -3.76
CA LYS A 124 -11.87 -3.50 -4.84
C LYS A 124 -10.62 -2.65 -4.74
N ASP A 125 -10.80 -1.34 -4.57
CA ASP A 125 -9.71 -0.37 -4.62
C ASP A 125 -8.85 -0.43 -3.35
N ILE A 126 -9.47 -0.72 -2.20
CA ILE A 126 -8.74 -1.03 -0.95
C ILE A 126 -7.77 -2.19 -1.18
N PHE A 127 -8.24 -3.29 -1.78
CA PHE A 127 -7.37 -4.43 -2.05
C PHE A 127 -6.40 -4.19 -3.22
N ASN A 128 -6.71 -3.31 -4.16
CA ASN A 128 -5.77 -2.90 -5.21
C ASN A 128 -4.51 -2.29 -4.59
N ILE A 129 -4.68 -1.26 -3.75
CA ILE A 129 -3.55 -0.59 -3.09
C ILE A 129 -2.80 -1.53 -2.15
N LEU A 130 -3.51 -2.29 -1.32
CA LEU A 130 -2.89 -3.12 -0.30
C LEU A 130 -2.20 -4.37 -0.86
N SER A 131 -2.74 -4.95 -1.94
CA SER A 131 -2.11 -6.11 -2.59
C SER A 131 -0.88 -5.68 -3.39
N ASN A 132 -0.95 -4.54 -4.09
CA ASN A 132 0.14 -3.95 -4.87
C ASN A 132 1.03 -3.00 -4.06
N ARG A 133 1.33 -3.39 -2.80
CA ARG A 133 2.12 -2.59 -1.85
C ARG A 133 3.52 -2.21 -2.35
N LEU A 134 4.11 -3.03 -3.22
CA LEU A 134 5.45 -2.76 -3.79
C LEU A 134 5.41 -1.62 -4.81
N THR A 135 4.31 -1.52 -5.56
CA THR A 135 4.05 -0.49 -6.58
C THR A 135 3.70 0.84 -5.91
N PHE A 136 2.76 0.83 -4.96
CA PHE A 136 2.29 2.07 -4.32
C PHE A 136 3.14 2.50 -3.12
N GLY A 137 3.92 1.60 -2.53
CA GLY A 137 4.70 1.88 -1.32
C GLY A 137 3.86 2.05 -0.05
N ILE A 138 2.61 1.59 -0.04
CA ILE A 138 1.68 1.76 1.08
C ILE A 138 1.69 0.53 1.98
N PHE A 139 2.06 0.74 3.24
CA PHE A 139 2.06 -0.28 4.29
C PHE A 139 1.17 0.20 5.45
N PRO A 140 0.04 -0.47 5.73
CA PRO A 140 -0.82 -0.13 6.86
C PRO A 140 -0.09 -0.31 8.19
N ASP A 141 -0.26 0.67 9.08
CA ASP A 141 0.16 0.56 10.48
C ASP A 141 -0.80 -0.34 11.28
N ASN A 142 -0.40 -0.72 12.51
CA ASN A 142 -1.23 -1.53 13.41
C ASN A 142 -2.61 -0.90 13.66
N TYR A 143 -2.68 0.42 13.73
CA TYR A 143 -3.92 1.16 13.99
C TYR A 143 -4.91 1.09 12.81
N THR A 144 -4.46 1.35 11.59
CA THR A 144 -5.28 1.28 10.37
C THR A 144 -5.64 -0.16 10.04
N THR A 145 -4.74 -1.12 10.28
CA THR A 145 -5.03 -2.56 10.15
C THR A 145 -6.17 -2.97 11.07
N ASN A 146 -6.18 -2.53 12.34
CA ASN A 146 -7.29 -2.77 13.26
C ASN A 146 -8.61 -2.20 12.73
N ARG A 147 -8.58 -0.99 12.18
CA ARG A 147 -9.78 -0.37 11.61
C ARG A 147 -10.28 -1.10 10.36
N LEU A 148 -9.38 -1.52 9.47
CA LEU A 148 -9.70 -2.29 8.26
C LEU A 148 -10.35 -3.62 8.62
N MET A 149 -9.72 -4.40 9.54
CA MET A 149 -10.30 -5.66 10.02
C MET A 149 -11.67 -5.42 10.68
N ASN A 150 -11.79 -4.42 11.55
CA ASN A 150 -13.06 -4.13 12.22
C ASN A 150 -14.17 -3.72 11.23
N ARG A 151 -13.86 -2.97 10.16
CA ARG A 151 -14.83 -2.63 9.10
C ARG A 151 -15.38 -3.90 8.43
N PHE A 152 -14.52 -4.77 7.93
CA PHE A 152 -14.96 -5.99 7.23
C PHE A 152 -15.68 -6.97 8.15
N LEU A 153 -15.26 -7.08 9.41
CA LEU A 153 -15.94 -7.88 10.43
C LEU A 153 -17.33 -7.32 10.81
N MET A 154 -17.53 -6.00 10.71
CA MET A 154 -18.85 -5.37 10.85
C MET A 154 -19.77 -5.65 9.65
N GLU A 155 -19.19 -5.74 8.45
CA GLU A 155 -19.88 -6.07 7.20
C GLU A 155 -20.17 -7.59 7.07
N ASN A 156 -19.72 -8.41 8.03
CA ASN A 156 -19.71 -9.89 8.01
C ASN A 156 -18.94 -10.49 6.83
N ASP A 157 -17.96 -9.76 6.30
CA ASP A 157 -17.09 -10.23 5.22
C ASP A 157 -15.81 -10.84 5.81
N SER A 158 -15.88 -12.15 6.09
CA SER A 158 -14.77 -12.89 6.70
C SER A 158 -13.57 -13.03 5.75
N ILE A 159 -13.81 -13.12 4.43
CA ILE A 159 -12.74 -13.22 3.42
C ILE A 159 -11.87 -11.97 3.47
N SER A 160 -12.48 -10.79 3.40
CA SER A 160 -11.72 -9.53 3.41
C SER A 160 -10.96 -9.33 4.71
N ALA A 161 -11.59 -9.65 5.84
CA ALA A 161 -10.93 -9.56 7.14
C ALA A 161 -9.69 -10.47 7.20
N VAL A 162 -9.79 -11.72 6.69
CA VAL A 162 -8.64 -12.63 6.59
C VAL A 162 -7.56 -12.10 5.65
N LYS A 163 -7.93 -11.53 4.50
CA LYS A 163 -6.95 -10.95 3.57
C LYS A 163 -6.12 -9.86 4.24
N ILE A 164 -6.75 -9.00 5.04
CA ILE A 164 -6.02 -7.98 5.82
C ILE A 164 -5.13 -8.64 6.89
N ALA A 165 -5.60 -9.67 7.58
CA ALA A 165 -4.79 -10.42 8.55
C ALA A 165 -3.56 -11.08 7.90
N VAL A 166 -3.71 -11.62 6.69
CA VAL A 166 -2.61 -12.18 5.90
C VAL A 166 -1.62 -11.08 5.50
N LEU A 167 -2.10 -9.93 5.03
CA LEU A 167 -1.23 -8.80 4.69
C LEU A 167 -0.44 -8.28 5.90
N HIS A 168 -1.04 -8.26 7.07
CA HIS A 168 -0.36 -7.94 8.31
C HIS A 168 0.68 -9.00 8.69
N MET A 169 0.37 -10.29 8.53
CA MET A 169 1.36 -11.36 8.71
C MET A 169 2.56 -11.22 7.79
N LEU A 170 2.37 -10.78 6.55
CA LEU A 170 3.46 -10.54 5.60
C LEU A 170 4.41 -9.40 6.00
N GLN A 171 4.00 -8.55 6.95
CA GLN A 171 4.87 -7.53 7.53
C GLN A 171 5.65 -8.04 8.76
N GLU A 172 5.29 -9.22 9.28
CA GLU A 172 5.90 -9.84 10.47
C GLU A 172 5.83 -9.01 11.77
N GLU A 173 4.90 -8.07 11.85
CA GLU A 173 4.65 -7.27 13.05
C GLU A 173 3.60 -7.95 13.94
N PHE A 174 3.99 -8.56 15.06
CA PHE A 174 3.04 -9.26 15.96
C PHE A 174 3.00 -8.71 17.38
N ASP A 175 3.59 -7.54 17.59
CA ASP A 175 3.78 -6.93 18.91
C ASP A 175 2.47 -6.34 19.46
N HIS A 176 1.60 -5.84 18.57
CA HIS A 176 0.41 -5.11 18.99
C HIS A 176 -0.72 -6.06 19.47
N PRO A 177 -1.15 -5.99 20.74
CA PRO A 177 -2.08 -6.97 21.31
C PRO A 177 -3.44 -7.05 20.61
N ILE A 178 -4.03 -5.90 20.25
CA ILE A 178 -5.33 -5.86 19.57
C ILE A 178 -5.20 -6.47 18.18
N THR A 179 -4.15 -6.10 17.44
CA THR A 179 -3.97 -6.47 16.03
C THR A 179 -3.74 -7.96 15.91
N ARG A 180 -2.86 -8.52 16.75
CA ARG A 180 -2.59 -9.95 16.83
C ARG A 180 -3.85 -10.78 17.07
N VAL A 181 -4.63 -10.42 18.09
CA VAL A 181 -5.82 -11.19 18.47
C VAL A 181 -6.96 -10.98 17.49
N MET A 182 -7.11 -9.78 16.92
CA MET A 182 -8.11 -9.49 15.90
C MET A 182 -7.81 -10.22 14.58
N ALA A 183 -6.54 -10.27 14.17
CA ALA A 183 -6.11 -11.06 13.01
C ALA A 183 -6.39 -12.55 13.22
N LEU A 184 -6.13 -13.07 14.43
CA LEU A 184 -6.45 -14.44 14.80
C LEU A 184 -7.96 -14.72 14.74
N TYR A 185 -8.77 -13.79 15.26
CA TYR A 185 -10.23 -13.85 15.17
C TYR A 185 -10.70 -13.86 13.71
N SER A 186 -10.12 -13.03 12.85
CA SER A 186 -10.44 -13.04 11.41
C SER A 186 -10.19 -14.41 10.79
N CYS A 187 -9.04 -15.05 11.08
CA CYS A 187 -8.75 -16.40 10.59
C CYS A 187 -9.79 -17.43 11.05
N TYR A 188 -10.15 -17.46 12.33
CA TYR A 188 -11.18 -18.39 12.82
C TYR A 188 -12.59 -18.07 12.30
N SER A 189 -12.91 -16.78 12.11
CA SER A 189 -14.16 -16.35 11.50
C SER A 189 -14.29 -16.86 10.07
N TYR A 190 -13.18 -16.83 9.31
CA TYR A 190 -13.12 -17.38 7.96
C TYR A 190 -13.26 -18.90 7.94
N LEU A 191 -12.54 -19.62 8.81
CA LEU A 191 -12.63 -21.08 8.91
C LEU A 191 -14.03 -21.60 9.26
N ASN A 192 -14.78 -20.82 10.05
CA ASN A 192 -16.16 -21.13 10.41
C ASN A 192 -17.18 -20.61 9.40
N SER A 193 -16.77 -19.79 8.43
CA SER A 193 -17.63 -19.31 7.35
C SER A 193 -17.69 -20.33 6.21
N SER A 194 -18.82 -20.40 5.51
CA SER A 194 -18.95 -21.19 4.29
C SER A 194 -18.31 -20.53 3.07
N ASP A 195 -17.63 -19.39 3.26
CA ASP A 195 -17.14 -18.54 2.19
C ASP A 195 -15.81 -19.08 1.64
N VAL A 196 -15.72 -19.24 0.32
CA VAL A 196 -14.52 -19.73 -0.35
C VAL A 196 -13.72 -18.54 -0.88
N TRP A 197 -12.44 -18.44 -0.48
CA TRP A 197 -11.53 -17.45 -1.06
C TRP A 197 -11.10 -17.96 -2.44
N SER A 198 -11.73 -17.41 -3.49
CA SER A 198 -11.32 -17.66 -4.88
C SER A 198 -10.09 -16.85 -5.29
N LEU A 199 -9.19 -17.49 -6.03
CA LEU A 199 -8.08 -16.81 -6.67
C LEU A 199 -8.61 -16.04 -7.88
N GLN A 200 -8.39 -14.72 -7.90
CA GLN A 200 -8.60 -13.92 -9.11
C GLN A 200 -7.49 -14.29 -10.09
N LYS A 201 -7.85 -14.62 -11.34
CA LYS A 201 -6.85 -14.66 -12.42
C LYS A 201 -6.38 -13.24 -12.68
N GLU A 202 -5.07 -13.06 -12.83
CA GLU A 202 -4.51 -11.82 -13.38
C GLU A 202 -5.22 -11.56 -14.72
N GLU A 203 -5.90 -10.43 -14.84
CA GLU A 203 -6.44 -9.96 -16.11
C GLU A 203 -5.23 -9.84 -17.05
N GLN A 204 -5.21 -10.61 -18.14
CA GLN A 204 -4.24 -10.36 -19.20
C GLN A 204 -4.69 -9.09 -19.88
N ASP A 205 -3.87 -8.04 -19.81
CA ASP A 205 -4.06 -6.85 -20.62
C ASP A 205 -4.02 -7.26 -22.09
N ASP A 206 -5.20 -7.37 -22.70
CA ASP A 206 -5.40 -7.52 -24.15
C ASP A 206 -5.16 -6.15 -24.82
N ASP A 207 -4.01 -5.51 -24.53
CA ASP A 207 -3.59 -4.34 -25.30
C ASP A 207 -3.03 -4.83 -26.64
N ASP A 208 -3.79 -4.55 -27.70
CA ASP A 208 -3.52 -4.79 -29.14
C ASP A 208 -2.28 -4.03 -29.68
N ASP A 209 -1.30 -3.71 -28.83
CA ASP A 209 -0.02 -3.19 -29.26
C ASP A 209 0.90 -4.36 -29.63
N GLU A 210 1.67 -4.25 -30.72
CA GLU A 210 2.58 -5.29 -31.22
C GLU A 210 3.57 -5.73 -30.13
N VAL A 211 3.18 -6.73 -29.31
CA VAL A 211 4.01 -7.25 -28.23
C VAL A 211 5.23 -7.91 -28.85
N VAL A 212 6.38 -7.22 -28.79
CA VAL A 212 7.68 -7.81 -29.11
C VAL A 212 7.97 -8.89 -28.08
N LYS A 213 7.59 -10.13 -28.39
CA LYS A 213 7.84 -11.30 -27.54
C LYS A 213 9.34 -11.58 -27.51
N VAL A 214 10.04 -10.99 -26.54
CA VAL A 214 11.43 -11.34 -26.22
C VAL A 214 11.41 -12.71 -25.55
N ARG A 215 12.02 -13.73 -26.19
CA ARG A 215 12.26 -15.02 -25.52
C ARG A 215 13.35 -14.82 -24.46
N LEU A 216 12.91 -14.71 -23.22
CA LEU A 216 13.80 -14.89 -22.08
C LEU A 216 14.00 -16.40 -21.87
N GLU A 217 15.24 -16.82 -21.67
CA GLU A 217 15.49 -18.15 -21.11
C GLU A 217 14.75 -18.23 -19.76
N TYR A 218 14.16 -19.38 -19.48
CA TYR A 218 13.32 -19.58 -18.30
C TYR A 218 14.13 -19.25 -17.04
N LEU A 219 13.94 -18.04 -16.49
CA LEU A 219 14.53 -17.65 -15.23
C LEU A 219 13.79 -18.43 -14.16
N LYS A 220 14.30 -19.62 -13.83
CA LYS A 220 13.86 -20.31 -12.61
C LYS A 220 14.15 -19.35 -11.48
N ASN A 221 13.12 -18.91 -10.75
CA ASN A 221 13.35 -18.27 -9.47
C ASN A 221 14.17 -19.28 -8.64
N PRO A 222 15.46 -19.04 -8.36
CA PRO A 222 16.31 -20.07 -7.77
C PRO A 222 15.94 -20.32 -6.30
N TYR A 223 15.17 -19.41 -5.71
CA TYR A 223 14.84 -19.40 -4.29
C TYR A 223 13.34 -19.17 -4.11
N TYR A 224 12.64 -20.22 -3.68
CA TYR A 224 11.28 -20.11 -3.15
C TYR A 224 11.39 -19.71 -1.68
N ASP A 225 10.99 -18.48 -1.34
CA ASP A 225 11.19 -17.92 0.00
C ASP A 225 10.14 -18.38 1.02
N ASP A 226 9.10 -19.09 0.55
CA ASP A 226 8.01 -19.62 1.37
C ASP A 226 7.34 -18.51 2.21
N HIS A 227 7.39 -17.26 1.74
CA HIS A 227 6.80 -16.09 2.41
C HIS A 227 6.02 -15.22 1.42
N PHE A 228 6.69 -14.63 0.43
CA PHE A 228 6.02 -13.80 -0.58
C PHE A 228 5.57 -14.62 -1.80
N ASP A 229 6.19 -15.77 -2.04
CA ASP A 229 5.85 -16.66 -3.16
C ASP A 229 4.56 -17.48 -2.94
N ILE A 230 3.98 -17.45 -1.73
CA ILE A 230 2.77 -18.20 -1.41
C ILE A 230 1.55 -17.53 -2.07
N LYS A 231 0.97 -18.19 -3.07
CA LYS A 231 -0.29 -17.76 -3.71
C LYS A 231 -1.52 -18.48 -3.17
N ILE A 232 -1.36 -19.67 -2.58
CA ILE A 232 -2.47 -20.51 -2.16
C ILE A 232 -3.17 -19.92 -0.92
N PRO A 233 -4.49 -19.62 -0.96
CA PRO A 233 -5.21 -19.03 0.17
C PRO A 233 -5.10 -19.84 1.46
N ASN A 234 -5.23 -21.17 1.37
CA ASN A 234 -5.12 -22.04 2.54
C ASN A 234 -3.73 -22.00 3.18
N HIS A 235 -2.67 -21.89 2.37
CA HIS A 235 -1.30 -21.77 2.86
C HIS A 235 -1.07 -20.41 3.50
N LEU A 236 -1.63 -19.34 2.93
CA LEU A 236 -1.57 -17.99 3.50
C LEU A 236 -2.27 -17.94 4.87
N VAL A 237 -3.49 -18.48 4.96
CA VAL A 237 -4.24 -18.55 6.23
C VAL A 237 -3.52 -19.47 7.22
N GLY A 238 -3.01 -20.61 6.78
CA GLY A 238 -2.27 -21.55 7.61
C GLY A 238 -0.99 -20.94 8.19
N LYS A 239 -0.19 -20.26 7.36
CA LYS A 239 0.99 -19.53 7.80
C LYS A 239 0.63 -18.41 8.78
N THR A 240 -0.46 -17.70 8.52
CA THR A 240 -0.99 -16.65 9.41
C THR A 240 -1.34 -17.20 10.79
N LEU A 241 -2.06 -18.33 10.85
CA LEU A 241 -2.38 -19.02 12.11
C LEU A 241 -1.13 -19.51 12.85
N TYR A 242 -0.13 -19.99 12.12
CA TYR A 242 1.13 -20.45 12.70
C TYR A 242 1.94 -19.31 13.35
N MET A 243 2.15 -18.21 12.62
CA MET A 243 2.93 -17.06 13.10
C MET A 243 2.20 -16.32 14.25
N LEU A 244 0.90 -16.08 14.11
CA LEU A 244 0.10 -15.46 15.17
C LEU A 244 -0.07 -16.38 16.38
N GLY A 245 -0.22 -17.69 16.17
CA GLY A 245 -0.31 -18.66 17.25
C GLY A 245 0.95 -18.69 18.12
N ALA A 246 2.12 -18.55 17.50
CA ALA A 246 3.41 -18.48 18.20
C ALA A 246 3.54 -17.26 19.12
N SER A 247 2.99 -16.12 18.73
CA SER A 247 3.07 -14.89 19.51
C SER A 247 2.06 -14.83 20.66
N VAL A 248 0.96 -15.57 20.60
CA VAL A 248 -0.07 -15.62 21.66
C VAL A 248 0.35 -16.52 22.84
N GLY A 249 1.04 -17.64 22.59
CA GLY A 249 1.62 -18.50 23.64
C GLY A 249 0.62 -19.29 24.52
N ASP A 250 -0.69 -19.08 24.36
CA ASP A 250 -1.74 -19.78 25.11
C ASP A 250 -2.14 -21.13 24.46
N THR A 251 -3.08 -21.84 25.09
CA THR A 251 -3.70 -23.06 24.53
C THR A 251 -4.33 -22.82 23.15
N ILE A 252 -4.89 -21.63 22.94
CA ILE A 252 -5.37 -21.17 21.63
C ILE A 252 -4.19 -21.05 20.68
N GLY A 253 -3.11 -20.37 21.08
CA GLY A 253 -1.90 -20.22 20.28
C GLY A 253 -1.33 -21.55 19.81
N ALA A 254 -1.19 -22.53 20.72
CA ALA A 254 -0.75 -23.88 20.38
C ALA A 254 -1.71 -24.61 19.42
N SER A 255 -3.02 -24.39 19.58
CA SER A 255 -4.04 -24.96 18.69
C SER A 255 -4.02 -24.32 17.30
N SER A 256 -3.78 -23.00 17.23
CA SER A 256 -3.60 -22.24 15.99
C SER A 256 -2.33 -22.64 15.26
N GLN A 257 -1.23 -22.88 16.00
CA GLN A 257 0.02 -23.38 15.43
C GLN A 257 -0.16 -24.75 14.78
N LEU A 258 -0.85 -25.68 15.45
CA LEU A 258 -1.14 -27.00 14.89
C LEU A 258 -1.94 -26.89 13.60
N LEU A 259 -3.06 -26.16 13.65
CA LEU A 259 -3.94 -25.99 12.50
C LEU A 259 -3.22 -25.29 11.35
N GLY A 260 -2.42 -24.27 11.67
CA GLY A 260 -1.62 -23.50 10.73
C GLY A 260 -0.59 -24.35 10.00
N LEU A 261 0.17 -25.18 10.72
CA LEU A 261 1.19 -26.06 10.12
C LEU A 261 0.58 -27.11 9.18
N ILE A 262 -0.63 -27.58 9.48
CA ILE A 262 -1.34 -28.56 8.65
C ILE A 262 -1.91 -27.90 7.39
N MET A 263 -2.54 -26.73 7.53
CA MET A 263 -3.08 -25.96 6.40
C MET A 263 -1.97 -25.43 5.47
N TYR A 264 -0.79 -25.19 6.02
CA TYR A 264 0.40 -24.76 5.29
C TYR A 264 1.23 -25.93 4.74
N GLU A 265 0.78 -27.17 4.95
CA GLU A 265 1.42 -28.40 4.46
C GLU A 265 2.88 -28.59 4.90
N LYS A 266 3.28 -27.98 6.03
CA LYS A 266 4.63 -28.14 6.61
C LYS A 266 4.64 -29.28 7.61
N TYR A 267 4.45 -30.49 7.10
CA TYR A 267 4.27 -31.70 7.93
C TYR A 267 5.49 -32.03 8.79
N GLU A 268 6.72 -31.78 8.34
CA GLU A 268 7.93 -32.00 9.15
C GLU A 268 7.95 -31.15 10.42
N LYS A 269 7.58 -29.86 10.28
CA LYS A 269 7.43 -28.94 11.41
C LYS A 269 6.24 -29.34 12.29
N ALA A 270 5.15 -29.80 11.68
CA ALA A 270 3.98 -30.31 12.42
C ALA A 270 4.32 -31.53 13.29
N VAL A 271 5.11 -32.48 12.77
CA VAL A 271 5.59 -33.64 13.53
C VAL A 271 6.41 -33.20 14.72
N SER A 272 7.40 -32.34 14.51
CA SER A 272 8.27 -31.82 15.57
C SER A 272 7.47 -31.12 16.66
N PHE A 273 6.53 -30.27 16.26
CA PHE A 273 5.62 -29.57 17.17
C PHE A 273 4.72 -30.53 17.97
N LEU A 274 4.15 -31.54 17.32
CA LEU A 274 3.30 -32.54 17.99
C LEU A 274 4.09 -33.38 19.00
N GLU A 275 5.33 -33.74 18.69
CA GLU A 275 6.22 -34.42 19.63
C GLU A 275 6.51 -33.57 20.87
N GLU A 276 6.74 -32.26 20.69
CA GLU A 276 6.90 -31.32 21.80
C GLU A 276 5.63 -31.18 22.64
N VAL A 277 4.46 -31.10 22.00
CA VAL A 277 3.15 -31.05 22.68
C VAL A 277 2.93 -32.30 23.52
N ILE A 278 3.24 -33.48 23.00
CA ILE A 278 3.13 -34.75 23.74
C ILE A 278 4.12 -34.79 24.90
N LYS A 279 5.37 -34.36 24.69
CA LYS A 279 6.41 -34.34 25.71
C LYS A 279 6.10 -33.38 26.86
N ASN A 280 5.59 -32.19 26.54
CA ASN A 280 5.29 -31.14 27.52
C ASN A 280 3.87 -31.22 28.08
N ASN A 281 3.05 -32.16 27.57
CA ASN A 281 1.65 -32.32 27.92
C ASN A 281 0.82 -31.03 27.74
N THR A 282 1.11 -30.28 26.68
CA THR A 282 0.43 -29.01 26.36
C THR A 282 -1.03 -29.27 25.98
N LYS A 283 -1.93 -28.42 26.47
CA LYS A 283 -3.37 -28.55 26.18
C LYS A 283 -3.70 -27.95 24.81
N LEU A 284 -4.52 -28.65 24.04
CA LEU A 284 -5.02 -28.21 22.72
C LEU A 284 -6.54 -28.18 22.72
N TYR A 285 -7.15 -27.36 21.86
CA TYR A 285 -8.60 -27.41 21.64
C TYR A 285 -8.98 -28.60 20.78
N GLY A 286 -10.00 -29.35 21.23
CA GLY A 286 -10.51 -30.49 20.46
C GLY A 286 -10.99 -30.11 19.06
N GLU A 287 -11.61 -28.94 18.91
CA GLU A 287 -12.09 -28.42 17.63
C GLU A 287 -10.95 -28.17 16.62
N ALA A 288 -9.80 -27.67 17.08
CA ALA A 288 -8.63 -27.48 16.21
C ALA A 288 -8.07 -28.83 15.74
N VAL A 289 -8.08 -29.84 16.62
CA VAL A 289 -7.63 -31.20 16.26
C VAL A 289 -8.59 -31.84 15.26
N THR A 290 -9.90 -31.65 15.40
CA THR A 290 -10.87 -32.16 14.41
C THR A 290 -10.73 -31.44 13.07
N MET A 291 -10.62 -30.11 13.07
CA MET A 291 -10.37 -29.35 11.84
C MET A 291 -9.07 -29.82 11.16
N ALA A 292 -8.00 -29.97 11.92
CA ALA A 292 -6.72 -30.51 11.43
C ALA A 292 -6.87 -31.89 10.78
N GLN A 293 -7.62 -32.81 11.40
CA GLN A 293 -7.92 -34.12 10.84
C GLN A 293 -8.73 -34.02 9.55
N ASP A 294 -9.74 -33.14 9.51
CA ASP A 294 -10.58 -32.93 8.33
C ASP A 294 -9.76 -32.37 7.15
N PHE A 295 -8.88 -31.39 7.40
CA PHE A 295 -7.97 -30.86 6.38
C PHE A 295 -6.98 -31.92 5.85
N LEU A 296 -6.53 -32.87 6.69
CA LEU A 296 -5.65 -33.97 6.28
C LEU A 296 -6.34 -35.06 5.45
N VAL A 297 -7.67 -35.17 5.54
CA VAL A 297 -8.48 -36.15 4.80
C VAL A 297 -9.06 -35.54 3.55
N ASN A 298 -9.59 -34.32 3.66
CA ASN A 298 -10.27 -33.58 2.60
C ASN A 298 -9.64 -32.18 2.47
N PRO A 299 -8.43 -32.05 1.89
CA PRO A 299 -7.92 -30.73 1.55
C PRO A 299 -8.92 -30.04 0.60
N PRO A 300 -9.33 -28.79 0.87
CA PRO A 300 -10.29 -28.10 0.01
C PRO A 300 -9.76 -28.08 -1.42
N LYS A 301 -10.53 -28.61 -2.38
CA LYS A 301 -10.24 -28.43 -3.80
C LYS A 301 -10.33 -26.94 -4.10
N GLN A 302 -9.23 -26.35 -4.55
CA GLN A 302 -9.20 -24.96 -4.97
C GLN A 302 -10.05 -24.83 -6.23
N GLU A 303 -11.20 -24.17 -6.14
CA GLU A 303 -11.96 -23.79 -7.33
C GLU A 303 -11.26 -22.59 -7.97
N LEU A 304 -10.46 -22.87 -9.01
CA LEU A 304 -10.17 -21.87 -10.03
C LEU A 304 -11.51 -21.55 -10.69
N GLN A 305 -11.87 -20.26 -10.79
CA GLN A 305 -13.04 -19.88 -11.58
C GLN A 305 -12.77 -20.24 -13.05
N GLU A 306 -13.35 -21.35 -13.50
CA GLU A 306 -13.43 -21.70 -14.92
C GLU A 306 -14.58 -20.90 -15.52
N GLU A 307 -14.28 -19.86 -16.30
CA GLU A 307 -15.22 -19.41 -17.30
C GLU A 307 -15.35 -20.52 -18.36
N VAL A 308 -16.56 -21.02 -18.53
CA VAL A 308 -16.98 -21.77 -19.71
C VAL A 308 -16.81 -20.87 -20.92
N LYS A 309 -15.67 -20.96 -21.61
CA LYS A 309 -15.56 -20.56 -23.00
C LYS A 309 -15.66 -21.83 -23.84
N GLU A 310 -16.86 -22.11 -24.35
CA GLU A 310 -17.02 -22.96 -25.52
C GLU A 310 -16.25 -22.29 -26.68
N GLY A 311 -15.14 -22.90 -27.08
CA GLY A 311 -14.29 -22.40 -28.15
C GLY A 311 -13.08 -23.28 -28.35
N GLU A 312 -13.12 -24.06 -29.43
CA GLU A 312 -12.16 -25.08 -29.84
C GLU A 312 -10.72 -24.57 -29.95
N GLY A 313 -9.73 -25.40 -29.58
CA GLY A 313 -8.39 -25.28 -30.15
C GLY A 313 -7.20 -25.58 -29.23
N SER A 314 -6.60 -26.75 -29.46
CA SER A 314 -5.22 -27.15 -29.14
C SER A 314 -4.78 -27.24 -27.67
N ALA A 315 -4.50 -28.50 -27.32
CA ALA A 315 -3.76 -28.94 -26.16
C ALA A 315 -2.39 -28.26 -26.03
N ASP A 316 -2.19 -27.53 -24.94
CA ASP A 316 -0.93 -27.49 -24.22
C ASP A 316 -1.25 -27.48 -22.72
N LYS A 317 -1.33 -28.70 -22.17
CA LYS A 317 -1.39 -28.92 -20.72
C LYS A 317 -0.06 -28.45 -20.13
N LYS A 318 -0.02 -27.21 -19.61
CA LYS A 318 1.00 -26.82 -18.63
C LYS A 318 0.91 -27.82 -17.46
N PRO A 319 2.01 -28.48 -17.08
CA PRO A 319 2.00 -29.35 -15.93
C PRO A 319 1.82 -28.49 -14.69
N THR A 320 0.66 -28.62 -14.05
CA THR A 320 0.46 -28.21 -12.67
C THR A 320 1.50 -28.95 -11.85
N GLU A 321 2.46 -28.24 -11.27
CA GLU A 321 3.41 -28.78 -10.30
C GLU A 321 2.67 -29.17 -9.01
N ASN A 322 1.88 -30.25 -9.08
CA ASN A 322 1.55 -31.06 -7.91
C ASN A 322 2.76 -31.97 -7.64
N ASN A 323 3.87 -31.38 -7.18
CA ASN A 323 4.95 -32.16 -6.58
C ASN A 323 4.57 -32.51 -5.14
N ALA A 324 3.54 -33.34 -4.95
CA ALA A 324 3.42 -34.12 -3.73
C ALA A 324 4.54 -35.17 -3.80
N SER A 325 5.63 -34.92 -3.09
CA SER A 325 6.75 -35.85 -3.04
C SER A 325 6.31 -37.14 -2.30
N PRO A 326 6.86 -38.32 -2.60
CA PRO A 326 6.59 -39.54 -1.83
C PRO A 326 6.93 -39.42 -0.32
N GLN A 327 7.75 -38.42 0.06
CA GLN A 327 8.06 -38.08 1.45
C GLN A 327 6.90 -37.40 2.17
N ASP A 328 6.09 -36.59 1.48
CA ASP A 328 4.95 -35.88 2.08
C ASP A 328 3.86 -36.85 2.55
N ASP A 329 3.62 -37.94 1.83
CA ASP A 329 2.63 -38.94 2.23
C ASP A 329 3.06 -39.73 3.47
N GLY A 330 4.38 -39.98 3.63
CA GLY A 330 4.94 -40.58 4.84
C GLY A 330 4.77 -39.67 6.06
N MET A 331 5.08 -38.39 5.92
CA MET A 331 4.95 -37.40 6.99
C MET A 331 3.49 -37.13 7.36
N LYS A 332 2.58 -37.04 6.37
CA LYS A 332 1.13 -36.95 6.62
C LYS A 332 0.60 -38.10 7.47
N ASN A 333 1.06 -39.33 7.20
CA ASN A 333 0.67 -40.51 7.99
C ASN A 333 1.25 -40.45 9.42
N GLN A 334 2.48 -39.95 9.57
CA GLN A 334 3.07 -39.72 10.89
C GLN A 334 2.27 -38.69 11.70
N VAL A 335 1.90 -37.56 11.10
CA VAL A 335 1.03 -36.55 11.73
C VAL A 335 -0.30 -37.17 12.17
N LYS A 336 -0.97 -37.95 11.30
CA LYS A 336 -2.22 -38.66 11.67
C LYS A 336 -2.03 -39.56 12.89
N SER A 337 -0.96 -40.35 12.91
CA SER A 337 -0.65 -41.24 14.04
C SER A 337 -0.36 -40.48 15.35
N LEU A 338 0.26 -39.30 15.28
CA LEU A 338 0.54 -38.47 16.44
C LEU A 338 -0.72 -37.80 16.96
N LEU A 339 -1.60 -37.32 16.08
CA LEU A 339 -2.91 -36.78 16.46
C LEU A 339 -3.77 -37.81 17.19
N GLU A 340 -3.74 -39.08 16.77
CA GLU A 340 -4.44 -40.18 17.45
C GLU A 340 -3.86 -40.49 18.84
N LYS A 341 -2.54 -40.28 19.04
CA LYS A 341 -1.87 -40.48 20.33
C LYS A 341 -2.15 -39.37 21.34
N ILE A 342 -2.73 -38.24 20.93
CA ILE A 342 -3.09 -37.17 21.86
C ILE A 342 -4.23 -37.66 22.77
N ASN A 343 -3.95 -37.73 24.08
CA ASN A 343 -4.92 -38.15 25.07
C ASN A 343 -6.14 -37.21 25.09
N LYS A 344 -7.35 -37.77 25.18
CA LYS A 344 -8.61 -36.99 25.32
C LYS A 344 -8.60 -36.04 26.53
N ASN A 345 -7.79 -36.32 27.55
CA ASN A 345 -7.63 -35.46 28.73
C ASN A 345 -6.79 -34.20 28.46
N ASN A 346 -5.99 -34.19 27.39
CA ASN A 346 -5.20 -33.04 26.95
C ASN A 346 -6.00 -32.11 26.03
N LEU A 347 -7.21 -32.52 25.66
CA LEU A 347 -8.10 -31.76 24.80
C LEU A 347 -9.05 -30.90 25.64
N VAL A 348 -8.95 -29.59 25.47
CA VAL A 348 -9.91 -28.62 25.97
C VAL A 348 -11.19 -28.76 25.15
N LYS A 349 -12.31 -28.94 25.84
CA LYS A 349 -13.65 -28.95 25.25
C LYS A 349 -14.16 -27.51 25.16
N GLY A 350 -14.66 -27.12 23.99
CA GLY A 350 -15.20 -25.79 23.75
C GLY A 350 -14.97 -25.37 22.30
N ALA A 351 -15.73 -24.37 21.87
CA ALA A 351 -15.51 -23.74 20.58
C ALA A 351 -14.40 -22.69 20.70
N ILE A 352 -13.51 -22.62 19.72
CA ILE A 352 -12.37 -21.70 19.69
C ILE A 352 -12.84 -20.28 19.39
N LEU A 353 -13.75 -20.13 18.42
CA LEU A 353 -14.17 -18.80 17.96
C LEU A 353 -14.73 -17.90 19.08
N PRO A 354 -15.61 -18.37 20.00
CA PRO A 354 -16.07 -17.54 21.12
C PRO A 354 -14.97 -17.18 22.13
N GLU A 355 -13.99 -18.05 22.35
CA GLU A 355 -12.88 -17.74 23.26
C GLU A 355 -11.95 -16.71 22.63
N VAL A 356 -11.65 -16.82 21.33
CA VAL A 356 -10.89 -15.81 20.59
C VAL A 356 -11.66 -14.48 20.54
N GLU A 357 -12.99 -14.51 20.36
CA GLU A 357 -13.83 -13.31 20.44
C GLU A 357 -13.71 -12.61 21.80
N LYS A 358 -13.70 -13.39 22.89
CA LYS A 358 -13.47 -12.88 24.23
C LYS A 358 -12.07 -12.29 24.38
N MET A 359 -11.04 -12.95 23.87
CA MET A 359 -9.67 -12.38 23.86
C MET A 359 -9.61 -11.05 23.11
N VAL A 360 -10.31 -10.89 21.98
CA VAL A 360 -10.38 -9.60 21.27
C VAL A 360 -11.01 -8.55 22.17
N LYS A 361 -12.14 -8.87 22.82
CA LYS A 361 -12.83 -7.94 23.73
C LYS A 361 -11.95 -7.54 24.91
N ASP A 362 -11.23 -8.48 25.51
CA ASP A 362 -10.32 -8.24 26.63
C ASP A 362 -9.11 -7.38 26.18
N ALA A 363 -8.53 -7.67 25.02
CA ALA A 363 -7.43 -6.90 24.45
C ALA A 363 -7.86 -5.47 24.10
N VAL A 364 -9.04 -5.29 23.52
CA VAL A 364 -9.62 -3.97 23.21
C VAL A 364 -9.88 -3.22 24.51
N ALA A 365 -10.52 -3.83 25.51
CA ALA A 365 -10.80 -3.18 26.79
C ALA A 365 -9.53 -2.71 27.52
N ALA A 366 -8.42 -3.44 27.40
CA ALA A 366 -7.16 -3.11 28.07
C ALA A 366 -6.29 -2.07 27.33
N ASN A 367 -6.43 -1.95 26.00
CA ASN A 367 -5.49 -1.18 25.16
C ASN A 367 -6.14 -0.05 24.36
N GLU A 368 -7.45 -0.09 24.09
CA GLU A 368 -8.15 0.89 23.24
C GLU A 368 -7.93 2.35 23.67
N GLU A 369 -8.03 2.66 24.97
CA GLU A 369 -7.79 4.01 25.47
C GLU A 369 -6.35 4.48 25.28
N LYS A 370 -5.38 3.56 25.45
CA LYS A 370 -3.96 3.84 25.23
C LYS A 370 -3.68 4.08 23.75
N ASP A 371 -4.23 3.26 22.88
CA ASP A 371 -4.09 3.40 21.42
C ASP A 371 -4.69 4.73 20.95
N ILE A 372 -5.88 5.10 21.42
CA ILE A 372 -6.50 6.40 21.12
C ILE A 372 -5.61 7.54 21.59
N SER A 373 -5.08 7.46 22.82
CA SER A 373 -4.19 8.49 23.36
C SER A 373 -2.90 8.63 22.56
N ASN A 374 -2.27 7.49 22.22
CA ASN A 374 -1.03 7.44 21.45
C ASN A 374 -1.26 7.93 20.02
N GLN A 375 -2.34 7.52 19.37
CA GLN A 375 -2.67 7.98 18.01
C GLN A 375 -2.95 9.49 17.99
N CYS A 376 -3.67 10.02 18.98
CA CYS A 376 -3.89 11.46 19.10
C CYS A 376 -2.58 12.24 19.29
N LYS A 377 -1.63 11.70 20.06
CA LYS A 377 -0.29 12.29 20.20
C LYS A 377 0.50 12.22 18.90
N LEU A 378 0.44 11.08 18.22
CA LEU A 378 1.12 10.86 16.95
C LEU A 378 0.65 11.84 15.87
N TYR A 379 -0.67 12.10 15.76
CA TYR A 379 -1.18 13.12 14.85
C TYR A 379 -0.66 14.52 15.15
N LYS A 380 -0.50 14.88 16.43
CA LYS A 380 0.10 16.17 16.81
C LYS A 380 1.57 16.23 16.42
N GLN A 381 2.31 15.16 16.71
CA GLN A 381 3.72 15.06 16.33
C GLN A 381 3.91 15.16 14.82
N TRP A 382 3.12 14.43 14.02
CA TRP A 382 3.19 14.53 12.56
C TRP A 382 2.90 15.93 12.02
N GLU A 383 2.04 16.68 12.70
CA GLU A 383 1.78 18.07 12.34
C GLU A 383 2.98 18.97 12.68
N GLU A 384 3.59 18.80 13.86
CA GLU A 384 4.81 19.51 14.25
C GLU A 384 5.97 19.19 13.29
N ASP A 385 6.18 17.91 12.97
CA ASP A 385 7.20 17.46 12.01
C ASP A 385 6.96 18.08 10.62
N ARG A 386 5.71 18.14 10.17
CA ARG A 386 5.36 18.79 8.90
C ARG A 386 5.67 20.29 8.94
N GLN A 387 5.33 20.99 10.01
CA GLN A 387 5.65 22.41 10.16
C GLN A 387 7.15 22.67 10.12
N ASN A 388 7.94 21.82 10.79
CA ASN A 388 9.39 21.91 10.78
C ASN A 388 9.95 21.70 9.37
N HIS A 389 9.49 20.67 8.65
CA HIS A 389 9.91 20.42 7.26
C HIS A 389 9.53 21.57 6.33
N ILE A 390 8.34 22.16 6.49
CA ILE A 390 7.93 23.35 5.72
C ILE A 390 8.86 24.52 6.01
N GLN A 391 9.19 24.77 7.28
CA GLN A 391 10.07 25.87 7.66
C GLN A 391 11.49 25.67 7.11
N GLU A 392 12.01 24.45 7.16
CA GLU A 392 13.32 24.11 6.58
C GLU A 392 13.38 24.35 5.07
N GLU A 393 12.32 24.01 4.33
CA GLU A 393 12.24 24.28 2.89
C GLU A 393 12.10 25.79 2.60
N ILE A 394 11.34 26.53 3.41
CA ILE A 394 11.28 28.00 3.30
C ILE A 394 12.66 28.62 3.51
N ASP A 395 13.38 28.20 4.55
CA ASP A 395 14.71 28.72 4.86
C ASP A 395 15.73 28.38 3.78
N ARG A 396 15.63 27.17 3.20
CA ARG A 396 16.43 26.75 2.05
C ARG A 396 16.18 27.62 0.83
N ASN A 397 14.91 27.86 0.48
CA ASN A 397 14.53 28.71 -0.65
C ASN A 397 15.01 30.15 -0.46
N ASN A 398 14.85 30.71 0.75
CA ASN A 398 15.36 32.05 1.08
C ASN A 398 16.89 32.14 0.92
N LEU A 399 17.62 31.10 1.32
CA LEU A 399 19.07 31.04 1.16
C LEU A 399 19.48 30.96 -0.31
N GLU A 400 18.77 30.17 -1.13
CA GLU A 400 19.01 30.10 -2.57
C GLU A 400 18.75 31.42 -3.28
N GLU A 401 17.64 32.09 -2.96
CA GLU A 401 17.37 33.44 -3.47
C GLU A 401 18.48 34.43 -3.08
N LEU A 402 18.94 34.37 -1.84
CA LEU A 402 20.02 35.23 -1.37
C LEU A 402 21.32 34.96 -2.12
N LYS A 403 21.66 33.68 -2.34
CA LYS A 403 22.83 33.29 -3.15
C LYS A 403 22.72 33.81 -4.58
N MET A 404 21.56 33.71 -5.22
CA MET A 404 21.33 34.24 -6.56
C MET A 404 21.47 35.77 -6.59
N LYS A 405 20.92 36.48 -5.60
CA LYS A 405 21.07 37.94 -5.45
C LYS A 405 22.54 38.33 -5.30
N ILE A 406 23.28 37.66 -4.41
CA ILE A 406 24.72 37.89 -4.21
C ILE A 406 25.51 37.62 -5.50
N ALA A 407 25.22 36.52 -6.19
CA ALA A 407 25.90 36.18 -7.46
C ALA A 407 25.66 37.26 -8.53
N LYS A 408 24.42 37.75 -8.66
CA LYS A 408 24.07 38.83 -9.57
C LYS A 408 24.80 40.12 -9.21
N THR A 409 24.77 40.53 -7.94
CA THR A 409 25.48 41.74 -7.49
C THR A 409 27.00 41.62 -7.67
N LYS A 410 27.58 40.42 -7.48
CA LYS A 410 29.00 40.19 -7.73
C LYS A 410 29.37 40.39 -9.20
N GLU A 411 28.52 39.94 -10.12
CA GLU A 411 28.75 40.14 -11.56
C GLU A 411 28.61 41.62 -11.94
N GLU A 412 27.60 42.31 -11.40
CA GLU A 412 27.43 43.76 -11.59
C GLU A 412 28.66 44.55 -11.09
N LEU A 413 29.14 44.25 -9.88
CA LEU A 413 30.34 44.89 -9.32
C LEU A 413 31.60 44.58 -10.14
N LYS A 414 31.74 43.36 -10.66
CA LYS A 414 32.87 43.00 -11.53
C LYS A 414 32.86 43.81 -12.83
N VAL A 415 31.69 44.03 -13.42
CA VAL A 415 31.54 44.87 -14.61
C VAL A 415 31.86 46.33 -14.30
N GLU A 416 31.43 46.84 -13.13
CA GLU A 416 31.76 48.20 -12.70
C GLU A 416 33.25 48.38 -12.40
N GLU A 417 33.89 47.41 -11.75
CA GLU A 417 35.33 47.38 -11.50
C GLU A 417 36.12 47.39 -12.81
N GLN A 418 35.77 46.54 -13.78
CA GLN A 418 36.40 46.53 -15.10
C GLN A 418 36.28 47.87 -15.82
N LYS A 419 35.14 48.56 -15.70
CA LYS A 419 34.97 49.91 -16.27
C LYS A 419 35.84 50.94 -15.56
N LEU A 420 35.94 50.86 -14.23
CA LEU A 420 36.70 51.81 -13.44
C LEU A 420 38.21 51.68 -13.67
N PHE A 421 38.72 50.45 -13.73
CA PHE A 421 40.13 50.12 -13.93
C PHE A 421 40.48 49.79 -15.38
N TYR A 422 39.64 50.21 -16.34
CA TYR A 422 39.83 49.91 -17.76
C TYR A 422 41.17 50.41 -18.28
N PHE A 423 41.50 51.67 -18.01
CA PHE A 423 42.73 52.31 -18.49
C PHE A 423 44.01 51.76 -17.83
N ASP A 424 43.90 51.23 -16.61
CA ASP A 424 45.03 50.64 -15.92
C ASP A 424 45.32 49.21 -16.41
N ASN A 425 44.32 48.53 -17.00
CA ASN A 425 44.39 47.13 -17.43
C ASN A 425 44.20 46.94 -18.95
N GLU A 426 44.33 48.02 -19.73
CA GLU A 426 44.03 48.04 -21.17
C GLU A 426 44.79 46.96 -21.96
N GLU A 427 46.11 46.85 -21.77
CA GLU A 427 46.94 45.85 -22.45
C GLU A 427 46.53 44.40 -22.14
N LEU A 428 46.10 44.13 -20.90
CA LEU A 428 45.65 42.80 -20.47
C LEU A 428 44.30 42.44 -21.10
N LEU A 429 43.40 43.41 -21.19
CA LEU A 429 42.09 43.23 -21.83
C LEU A 429 42.23 42.98 -23.34
N GLU A 430 43.12 43.71 -24.01
CA GLU A 430 43.42 43.47 -25.44
C GLU A 430 43.96 42.07 -25.70
N LEU A 431 44.86 41.58 -24.85
CA LEU A 431 45.38 40.20 -24.91
C LEU A 431 44.28 39.16 -24.73
N GLU A 432 43.33 39.38 -23.82
CA GLU A 432 42.22 38.47 -23.55
C GLU A 432 41.21 38.44 -24.71
N ILE A 433 40.91 39.60 -25.30
CA ILE A 433 40.05 39.72 -26.50
C ILE A 433 40.67 38.95 -27.67
N ALA A 434 41.95 39.17 -27.97
CA ALA A 434 42.65 38.46 -29.05
C ALA A 434 42.66 36.93 -28.82
N ALA A 435 42.76 36.47 -27.57
CA ALA A 435 42.68 35.06 -27.22
C ALA A 435 41.27 34.47 -27.42
N GLN A 436 40.22 35.23 -27.12
CA GLN A 436 38.83 34.81 -27.38
C GLN A 436 38.49 34.77 -28.87
N GLU A 437 38.93 35.77 -29.64
CA GLU A 437 38.74 35.80 -31.10
C GLU A 437 39.37 34.56 -31.76
N LYS A 438 40.60 34.22 -31.39
CA LYS A 438 41.29 33.01 -31.86
C LYS A 438 40.54 31.73 -31.51
N LYS A 439 39.89 31.66 -30.34
CA LYS A 439 39.04 30.52 -29.96
C LYS A 439 37.77 30.47 -30.80
N MET A 440 37.09 31.59 -31.02
CA MET A 440 35.88 31.63 -31.85
C MET A 440 36.15 31.26 -33.31
N GLU A 441 37.25 31.75 -33.89
CA GLU A 441 37.69 31.37 -35.23
C GLU A 441 37.88 29.86 -35.37
N SER A 442 38.44 29.21 -34.34
CA SER A 442 38.61 27.76 -34.32
C SER A 442 37.27 26.99 -34.25
N VAL A 443 36.25 27.55 -33.61
CA VAL A 443 34.91 26.91 -33.49
C VAL A 443 34.10 27.04 -34.79
N VAL A 444 34.21 28.18 -35.48
CA VAL A 444 33.55 28.38 -36.79
C VAL A 444 34.11 27.40 -37.83
N TYR A 445 35.42 27.13 -37.79
CA TYR A 445 36.08 26.19 -38.71
C TYR A 445 35.60 24.74 -38.59
N TYR A 446 35.01 24.34 -37.45
CA TYR A 446 34.46 22.98 -37.25
C TYR A 446 33.01 22.81 -37.74
N LYS A 447 32.24 23.88 -37.96
CA LYS A 447 30.85 23.79 -38.47
C LYS A 447 30.75 23.59 -39.99
N GLU A 448 31.82 23.85 -40.75
CA GLU A 448 31.82 23.74 -42.22
C GLU A 448 32.17 22.35 -42.78
N LYS A 449 32.42 21.33 -41.94
CA LYS A 449 32.75 19.96 -42.39
C LYS A 449 31.63 18.93 -42.20
N GLY A 450 30.37 19.36 -42.34
CA GLY A 450 29.22 18.46 -42.51
C GLY A 450 28.53 18.75 -43.85
N LYS A 451 28.60 17.80 -44.81
CA LYS A 451 27.95 17.91 -46.12
C LYS A 451 26.43 18.12 -45.96
N ALA A 452 25.95 19.35 -46.17
CA ALA A 452 24.53 19.60 -46.44
C ALA A 452 24.22 19.22 -47.90
N LYS A 453 23.32 18.26 -48.09
CA LYS A 453 22.69 17.97 -49.39
C LYS A 453 21.98 19.24 -49.88
N ALA A 454 22.26 19.66 -51.10
CA ALA A 454 21.53 20.74 -51.76
C ALA A 454 20.05 20.35 -51.91
N LEU A 455 19.15 21.09 -51.25
CA LEU A 455 17.74 21.13 -51.65
C LEU A 455 17.65 22.01 -52.90
N SER A 456 16.97 21.50 -53.93
CA SER A 456 16.62 22.25 -55.12
C SER A 456 15.74 23.45 -54.75
N VAL A 457 16.17 24.64 -55.15
CA VAL A 457 15.40 25.87 -55.04
C VAL A 457 14.23 25.78 -56.02
N ASP A 458 13.01 25.87 -55.50
CA ASP A 458 11.80 26.02 -56.30
C ASP A 458 11.61 27.52 -56.58
N ASP A 459 11.66 27.93 -57.85
CA ASP A 459 11.73 29.32 -58.36
C ASP A 459 10.41 30.11 -58.21
N THR A 460 9.62 29.86 -57.15
CA THR A 460 8.28 30.45 -57.00
C THR A 460 8.08 31.19 -55.67
N TYR A 461 9.04 32.01 -55.25
CA TYR A 461 8.83 32.94 -54.13
C TYR A 461 8.95 34.40 -54.60
N ASN A 462 7.80 35.04 -54.76
CA ASN A 462 7.69 36.49 -54.97
C ASN A 462 7.36 37.16 -53.61
N PRO A 463 8.26 37.99 -53.05
CA PRO A 463 8.01 38.67 -51.78
C PRO A 463 6.87 39.70 -51.90
N PRO A 464 5.98 39.84 -50.90
CA PRO A 464 4.91 40.82 -50.93
C PRO A 464 5.42 42.25 -50.66
N ASP A 465 4.95 43.21 -51.47
CA ASP A 465 5.27 44.63 -51.37
C ASP A 465 4.70 45.25 -50.07
N VAL A 466 5.59 45.78 -49.25
CA VAL A 466 5.25 46.48 -48.01
C VAL A 466 4.95 47.94 -48.34
N ASN A 467 3.67 48.29 -48.49
CA ASN A 467 3.24 49.68 -48.60
C ASN A 467 3.58 50.44 -47.31
N GLN A 468 4.53 51.37 -47.40
CA GLN A 468 4.82 52.35 -46.34
C GLN A 468 3.58 53.19 -46.06
N ARG A 469 3.03 53.09 -44.85
CA ARG A 469 2.03 54.04 -44.35
C ARG A 469 2.67 55.43 -44.29
N LYS A 470 2.18 56.35 -45.12
CA LYS A 470 2.42 57.78 -44.93
C LYS A 470 1.48 58.31 -43.84
N ASN A 471 2.05 59.21 -43.03
CA ASN A 471 1.48 59.93 -41.89
C ASN A 471 0.02 60.36 -42.04
#